data_AF-X0T9K2-F1
#
_entry.id   AF-X0T9K2-F1
#
_cell.length_a   1.000
_cell.length_b   1.000
_cell.length_c   1.000
_cell.angle_alpha   90.00
_cell.angle_beta   90.00
_cell.angle_gamma   90.00
#
_symmetry.space_group_name_H-M   'P 1'
#
loop_
_entity.id
_entity.type
_entity.pdbx_description
1 polymer ?
#
loop_
_entity_poly.entity_id
_entity_poly.type
_entity_poly.pdbx_seq_one_letter_code
_entity_poly.pdbx_strand_id
1 'polypeptide(L)' 'MSNWQELDSKYYMQTIVRIPVTLVRGKGVRVWDDTGKEYLDFVGGLAVNCL' A
#
# COMPACT_ATOMS: atom_id res chain seq x y z
N MET A 1 -15.33 -7.40 3.28
CA MET A 1 -13.92 -6.99 3.04
C MET A 1 -13.12 -8.24 2.72
N SER A 2 -12.31 -8.23 1.66
CA SER A 2 -11.32 -9.28 1.42
C SER A 2 -10.19 -9.17 2.45
N ASN A 3 -9.68 -10.27 2.97
CA ASN A 3 -8.49 -10.26 3.82
C ASN A 3 -7.23 -10.22 2.94
N TRP A 4 -6.77 -9.01 2.63
CA TRP A 4 -5.66 -8.80 1.68
C TRP A 4 -4.34 -9.43 2.14
N GLN A 5 -4.09 -9.43 3.45
CA GLN A 5 -2.87 -9.97 4.03
C GLN A 5 -2.83 -11.51 3.93
N GLU A 6 -3.98 -12.19 4.10
CA GLU A 6 -4.07 -13.64 3.89
C GLU A 6 -3.82 -14.02 2.42
N LEU A 7 -4.39 -13.26 1.48
CA LEU A 7 -4.20 -13.50 0.05
C LEU A 7 -2.75 -13.26 -0.37
N ASP A 8 -2.14 -12.19 0.14
CA ASP A 8 -0.72 -11.89 -0.07
C ASP A 8 0.14 -13.05 0.44
N SER A 9 -0.06 -13.49 1.69
CA SER A 9 0.70 -14.61 2.25
C SER A 9 0.53 -15.91 1.47
N LYS A 10 -0.66 -16.18 0.92
CA LYS A 10 -0.97 -17.41 0.18
C LYS A 10 -0.36 -17.43 -1.22
N TYR A 11 -0.35 -16.31 -1.92
CA TYR A 11 -0.04 -16.28 -3.36
C TYR A 11 1.23 -15.48 -3.71
N TYR A 12 1.68 -14.56 -2.86
CA TYR A 12 2.90 -13.78 -3.10
C TYR A 12 4.13 -14.54 -2.60
N MET A 13 5.14 -14.68 -3.48
CA MET A 13 6.45 -15.16 -3.08
C MET A 13 7.14 -14.09 -2.23
N GLN A 14 7.47 -14.42 -0.99
CA GLN A 14 7.92 -13.48 0.04
C GLN A 14 9.38 -13.01 -0.15
N THR A 15 9.67 -12.31 -1.24
CA THR A 15 11.01 -11.80 -1.58
C THR A 15 11.38 -10.51 -0.86
N ILE A 16 10.39 -9.80 -0.29
CA ILE A 16 10.56 -8.57 0.47
C ILE A 16 9.67 -8.56 1.71
N VAL A 17 10.05 -7.78 2.72
CA VAL A 17 9.19 -7.52 3.89
C VAL A 17 8.07 -6.57 3.49
N ARG A 18 6.82 -6.98 3.73
CA ARG A 18 5.63 -6.18 3.44
C ARG A 18 5.17 -5.45 4.71
N ILE A 19 4.90 -4.15 4.57
CA ILE A 19 4.26 -3.36 5.63
C ILE A 19 2.77 -3.73 5.63
N PRO A 20 2.13 -3.96 6.80
CA PRO A 20 0.73 -4.39 6.89
C PRO A 20 -0.25 -3.22 6.64
N VAL A 21 -0.14 -2.58 5.48
CA VAL A 21 -1.02 -1.50 5.01
C VAL A 21 -1.44 -1.79 3.58
N THR A 22 -2.74 -1.75 3.32
CA THR A 22 -3.29 -1.98 1.98
C THR A 22 -3.77 -0.66 1.39
N LEU A 23 -2.92 0.00 0.61
CA LEU A 23 -3.29 1.23 -0.08
C LEU A 23 -4.21 0.91 -1.27
N VAL A 24 -5.37 1.57 -1.35
CA VAL A 24 -6.38 1.34 -2.39
C VAL A 24 -6.66 2.56 -3.26
N ARG A 25 -6.18 3.75 -2.86
CA ARG A 25 -6.34 5.00 -3.61
C ARG A 25 -5.18 5.95 -3.34
N GLY A 26 -4.80 6.74 -4.35
CA GLY A 26 -3.85 7.85 -4.22
C GLY A 26 -4.31 9.10 -4.96
N LYS A 27 -3.92 10.29 -4.47
CA LYS A 27 -4.16 11.60 -5.11
C LYS A 27 -3.11 12.61 -4.62
N GLY A 28 -2.21 13.02 -5.51
CA GLY A 28 -1.05 13.83 -5.13
C GLY A 28 -0.23 13.12 -4.06
N VAL A 29 0.13 13.84 -2.99
CA VAL A 29 0.91 13.30 -1.85
C VAL A 29 0.09 12.50 -0.83
N ARG A 30 -1.22 12.31 -1.05
CA ARG A 30 -2.12 11.62 -0.12
C ARG A 30 -2.52 10.24 -0.65
N VAL A 31 -2.54 9.25 0.23
CA VAL A 31 -2.99 7.87 -0.06
C VAL A 31 -3.98 7.41 1.00
N TRP A 32 -4.87 6.49 0.63
CA TRP A 32 -5.89 5.92 1.53
C TRP A 32 -5.78 4.41 1.58
N ASP A 33 -5.90 3.85 2.78
CA ASP A 33 -6.02 2.42 2.98
C ASP A 33 -7.46 1.91 2.74
N ASP A 34 -7.62 0.59 2.79
CA ASP A 34 -8.88 -0.13 2.61
C ASP A 34 -9.91 0.11 3.72
N THR A 35 -9.51 0.72 4.84
CA THR A 35 -10.41 1.19 5.91
C THR A 35 -10.82 2.65 5.74
N GLY A 36 -10.27 3.35 4.74
CA GLY A 36 -10.53 4.75 4.44
C GLY A 36 -9.63 5.73 5.21
N LYS A 37 -8.65 5.23 5.98
CA LYS A 37 -7.70 6.09 6.68
C LYS A 37 -6.70 6.68 5.69
N GLU A 38 -6.38 7.95 5.91
CA GLU A 38 -5.53 8.75 5.03
C GLU A 38 -4.12 8.92 5.58
N TYR A 39 -3.13 8.91 4.67
CA TYR A 39 -1.72 9.05 4.96
C TYR A 39 -1.06 10.03 3.99
N LEU A 40 0.07 10.62 4.42
CA LEU A 40 1.01 11.30 3.54
C LEU A 40 2.04 10.30 3.02
N ASP A 41 2.28 10.30 1.70
CA ASP A 41 3.29 9.45 1.06
C ASP A 41 4.67 10.12 1.08
N PHE A 42 5.56 9.60 1.93
CA PHE A 42 6.97 10.00 2.01
C PHE A 42 7.91 9.01 1.29
N VAL A 43 7.38 7.94 0.71
CA VAL A 43 8.16 6.96 -0.05
C VAL A 43 8.17 7.34 -1.53
N GLY A 44 7.07 7.90 -2.03
CA GLY A 44 6.91 8.32 -3.43
C GLY A 44 7.14 7.16 -4.41
N GLY A 45 6.90 5.92 -3.97
CA GLY A 45 7.24 4.71 -4.72
C GLY A 45 8.74 4.61 -5.06
N LEU A 46 9.65 4.94 -4.15
CA LEU A 46 11.09 5.07 -4.41
C LEU A 46 11.37 6.14 -5.49
N ALA A 47 10.83 7.33 -5.27
CA ALA A 47 10.90 8.50 -6.16
C ALA A 47 10.25 8.33 -7.56
N VAL A 48 9.45 7.28 -7.76
CA VAL A 48 8.65 7.10 -8.99
C VAL A 48 7.58 8.18 -9.15
N ASN A 49 6.90 8.55 -8.06
CA ASN A 49 5.79 9.52 -8.08
C ASN A 49 6.27 10.92 -7.67
N CYS A 50 7.07 11.56 -8.53
CA CYS A 50 7.74 12.85 -8.25
C CYS A 50 7.20 14.04 -9.07
N LEU A 51 6.03 13.91 -9.71
CA LEU A 51 5.42 14.90 -10.60
C LEU A 51 4.21 15.61 -9.98
#